data_AF-A0AA42HES4-F1
#
_entry.id   AF-A0AA42HES4-F1
#
_cell.length_a   1.000
_cell.length_b   1.000
_cell.length_c   1.000
_cell.angle_alpha   90.00
_cell.angle_beta   90.00
_cell.angle_gamma   90.00
#
_symmetry.space_group_name_H-M   'P 1'
#
loop_
_entity.id
_entity.type
_entity.pdbx_description
1 polymer ?
#
loop_
_entity_poly.entity_id
_entity_poly.type
_entity_poly.pdbx_seq_one_letter_code
_entity_poly.pdbx_strand_id
1 'polypeptide(L)'
;MKKPATVAALEDLGRVRLSKHFFMRDFLYSEISQIEGIPNIPDYPDRAIEAGRQLCELLLEPLQDRFGRICIRSAYRAPAVNAKGAENKNQYSCA
;
A
#
# COMPACT_ATOMS: atom_id res chain seq x y z
N MET A 1 13.11 8.38 4.90
CA MET A 1 13.38 6.94 5.08
C MET A 1 13.93 6.34 3.79
N LYS A 2 14.91 5.44 3.88
CA LYS A 2 15.37 4.64 2.72
C LYS A 2 14.40 3.48 2.46
N LYS A 3 14.33 2.98 1.23
CA LYS A 3 13.57 1.76 0.89
C LYS A 3 13.99 0.60 1.82
N PRO A 4 13.05 -0.05 2.53
CA PRO A 4 13.36 -1.20 3.37
C PRO A 4 14.01 -2.33 2.57
N ALA A 5 15.09 -2.89 3.11
CA ALA A 5 15.81 -4.04 2.53
C ALA A 5 15.90 -5.23 3.50
N THR A 6 15.35 -5.11 4.71
CA THR A 6 15.32 -6.15 5.73
C THR A 6 13.90 -6.31 6.26
N VAL A 7 13.61 -7.47 6.86
CA VAL A 7 12.32 -7.75 7.50
C VAL A 7 12.01 -6.69 8.56
N ALA A 8 12.96 -6.42 9.47
CA ALA A 8 12.78 -5.43 10.54
C ALA A 8 12.44 -4.04 9.99
N ALA A 9 13.17 -3.56 8.98
CA ALA A 9 12.89 -2.24 8.40
C ALA A 9 11.53 -2.18 7.69
N LEU A 10 11.08 -3.29 7.09
CA LEU A 10 9.76 -3.36 6.47
C LEU A 10 8.65 -3.45 7.53
N GLU A 11 8.91 -4.12 8.65
CA GLU A 11 7.99 -4.13 9.79
C GLU A 11 7.83 -2.75 10.41
N ASP A 12 8.93 -2.01 10.58
CA ASP A 12 8.92 -0.63 11.07
C ASP A 12 8.10 0.27 10.15
N LEU A 13 8.33 0.19 8.83
CA LEU A 13 7.49 0.89 7.85
C LEU A 13 6.02 0.52 8.00
N GLY A 14 5.72 -0.78 8.10
CA GLY A 14 4.34 -1.27 8.24
C GLY A 14 3.65 -0.79 9.52
N ARG A 15 4.39 -0.51 10.60
CA ARG A 15 3.88 0.01 11.88
C ARG A 15 3.64 1.52 11.87
N VAL A 16 4.05 2.24 10.82
CA VAL A 16 3.75 3.67 10.70
C VAL A 16 2.23 3.85 10.64
N ARG A 17 1.69 4.54 11.63
CA ARG A 17 0.27 4.89 11.70
C ARG A 17 -0.02 6.03 10.72
N LEU A 18 -1.00 5.82 9.85
CA LEU A 18 -1.42 6.79 8.84
C LEU A 18 -2.59 7.66 9.33
N SER A 19 -3.46 7.11 10.18
CA SER A 19 -4.55 7.83 10.84
C SER A 19 -5.04 7.08 12.08
N LYS A 20 -6.20 7.43 12.63
CA LYS A 20 -6.79 6.76 13.79
C LYS A 20 -6.95 5.24 13.57
N HIS A 21 -7.38 4.78 12.41
CA HIS A 21 -7.69 3.36 12.21
C HIS A 21 -6.77 2.64 11.21
N PHE A 22 -5.90 3.35 10.50
CA PHE A 22 -5.11 2.79 9.41
C PHE A 22 -3.59 2.87 9.65
N PHE A 23 -2.89 1.82 9.24
CA PHE A 23 -1.43 1.70 9.28
C PHE A 23 -0.88 1.43 7.88
N MET A 24 0.38 1.77 7.65
CA MET A 24 1.00 1.59 6.33
C MET A 24 0.92 0.14 5.84
N ARG A 25 1.01 -0.85 6.75
CA ARG A 25 0.87 -2.28 6.42
C ARG A 25 -0.42 -2.62 5.68
N ASP A 26 -1.52 -1.94 6.00
CA ASP A 26 -2.82 -2.17 5.36
C ASP A 26 -2.79 -1.89 3.85
N PHE A 27 -1.80 -1.10 3.38
CA PHE A 27 -1.68 -0.64 2.00
C PHE A 27 -0.61 -1.40 1.21
N LEU A 28 0.24 -2.22 1.85
CA LEU A 28 1.41 -2.85 1.21
C LEU A 28 1.11 -4.19 0.53
N TYR A 29 -0.07 -4.79 0.74
CA TYR A 29 -0.42 -6.09 0.15
C TYR A 29 -0.78 -5.96 -1.35
N SER A 30 -0.43 -6.99 -2.13
CA SER A 30 -0.82 -7.14 -3.53
C SER A 30 -0.78 -8.62 -3.95
N GLU A 31 -1.86 -9.12 -4.55
CA GLU A 31 -1.92 -10.48 -5.08
C GLU A 31 -0.88 -10.71 -6.20
N ILE A 32 -0.62 -9.71 -7.06
CA ILE A 32 0.42 -9.79 -8.10
C ILE A 32 1.79 -9.95 -7.45
N SER A 33 2.08 -9.19 -6.38
CA SER A 33 3.32 -9.36 -5.62
C SER A 33 3.49 -10.76 -5.07
N GLN A 34 2.40 -11.38 -4.57
CA GLN A 34 2.44 -12.75 -4.04
C GLN A 34 2.67 -13.80 -5.14
N ILE A 35 1.97 -13.70 -6.28
CA ILE A 35 2.07 -14.68 -7.37
C ILE A 35 3.37 -14.54 -8.16
N GLU A 36 3.77 -13.31 -8.48
CA GLU A 36 4.93 -13.03 -9.33
C GLU A 36 6.24 -12.92 -8.53
N GLY A 37 6.18 -12.96 -7.19
CA GLY A 37 7.36 -12.84 -6.33
C GLY A 37 8.04 -11.48 -6.35
N ILE A 38 7.34 -10.42 -6.80
CA ILE A 38 7.87 -9.06 -6.89
C ILE A 38 7.55 -8.32 -5.59
N PRO A 39 8.55 -7.83 -4.81
CA PRO A 39 8.27 -7.12 -3.56
C PRO A 39 7.48 -5.82 -3.77
N ASN A 40 6.34 -5.68 -3.08
CA ASN A 40 5.54 -4.47 -3.10
C ASN A 40 5.98 -3.44 -2.05
N ILE A 41 7.25 -3.03 -2.11
CA ILE A 41 7.86 -2.13 -1.12
C ILE A 41 8.05 -0.73 -1.75
N PRO A 42 7.61 0.35 -1.10
CA PRO A 42 7.77 1.69 -1.64
C PRO A 42 9.23 2.10 -1.86
N ASP A 43 9.54 2.56 -3.06
CA ASP A 43 10.86 3.13 -3.37
C ASP A 43 11.14 4.42 -2.58
N TYR A 44 10.07 5.18 -2.29
CA TYR A 44 10.11 6.42 -1.51
C TYR A 44 9.14 6.33 -0.33
N PRO A 45 9.51 5.67 0.78
CA PRO A 45 8.58 5.42 1.89
C PRO A 45 7.97 6.69 2.49
N ASP A 46 8.72 7.79 2.59
CA ASP A 46 8.18 9.05 3.14
C ASP A 46 7.04 9.60 2.28
N ARG A 47 7.17 9.51 0.95
CA ARG A 47 6.11 9.96 0.03
C ARG A 47 4.89 9.05 0.09
N ALA A 48 5.11 7.74 0.23
CA ALA A 48 4.02 6.78 0.39
C ALA A 48 3.26 7.00 1.71
N ILE A 49 3.98 7.30 2.80
CA ILE A 49 3.39 7.65 4.09
C ILE A 49 2.59 8.95 3.96
N GLU A 50 3.14 9.98 3.34
CA GLU A 50 2.45 11.27 3.17
C GLU A 50 1.14 11.13 2.38
N ALA A 51 1.19 10.46 1.22
CA ALA A 51 -0.01 10.18 0.44
C ALA A 51 -1.02 9.29 1.21
N GLY A 52 -0.51 8.29 1.94
CA GLY A 52 -1.32 7.42 2.78
C GLY A 52 -2.04 8.17 3.90
N ARG A 53 -1.36 9.10 4.58
CA ARG A 53 -1.97 9.97 5.60
C ARG A 53 -3.09 10.81 5.01
N GLN A 54 -2.85 11.47 3.88
CA GLN A 54 -3.88 12.29 3.24
C GLN A 54 -5.09 11.46 2.81
N LEU A 55 -4.88 10.29 2.21
CA LEU A 55 -5.97 9.37 1.83
C LEU A 55 -6.77 8.93 3.07
N CYS A 56 -6.09 8.58 4.16
CA CYS A 56 -6.75 8.12 5.36
C CYS A 56 -7.55 9.24 6.02
N GLU A 57 -6.92 10.39 6.30
CA GLU A 57 -7.54 11.51 7.02
C GLU A 57 -8.66 12.19 6.20
N LEU A 58 -8.47 12.39 4.90
CA LEU A 58 -9.41 13.16 4.09
C LEU A 58 -10.56 12.33 3.52
N LEU A 59 -10.42 11.00 3.45
CA LEU A 59 -11.41 10.14 2.80
C LEU A 59 -11.78 8.92 3.64
N LEU A 60 -10.82 8.06 3.99
CA LEU A 60 -11.16 6.77 4.59
C LEU A 60 -11.72 6.89 6.01
N GLU A 61 -11.22 7.83 6.81
CA GLU A 61 -11.76 8.11 8.14
C GLU A 61 -13.20 8.65 8.06
N PRO A 62 -13.50 9.70 7.26
CA PRO A 62 -14.89 10.13 7.04
C PRO A 62 -15.84 9.03 6.56
N LEU A 63 -15.38 8.17 5.62
CA LEU A 63 -16.19 7.06 5.14
C LEU A 63 -16.42 6.02 6.25
N GLN A 64 -15.40 5.72 7.05
CA GLN A 64 -15.51 4.75 8.14
C GLN A 64 -16.41 5.27 9.27
N ASP A 65 -16.33 6.55 9.62
CA ASP A 65 -17.21 7.16 10.62
C ASP A 65 -18.69 7.09 10.20
N ARG A 66 -18.96 7.16 8.90
CA ARG A 66 -20.34 7.15 8.35
C ARG A 66 -20.87 5.74 8.07
N PHE A 67 -20.04 4.84 7.55
CA PHE A 67 -20.46 3.55 7.02
C PHE A 67 -19.94 2.34 7.82
N GLY A 68 -19.09 2.57 8.82
CA GLY A 68 -18.47 1.53 9.63
C GLY A 68 -17.14 1.04 9.03
N ARG A 69 -16.63 -0.06 9.59
CA ARG A 69 -15.26 -0.52 9.36
C ARG A 69 -14.93 -0.74 7.88
N ILE A 70 -13.82 -0.14 7.43
CA ILE A 70 -13.25 -0.38 6.10
C ILE A 70 -12.04 -1.31 6.24
N CYS A 71 -12.00 -2.36 5.41
CA CYS A 71 -10.85 -3.26 5.31
C CYS A 71 -10.15 -3.04 3.97
N ILE A 72 -8.89 -2.60 4.02
CA ILE A 72 -8.07 -2.44 2.82
C ILE A 72 -7.54 -3.81 2.41
N ARG A 73 -7.86 -4.23 1.18
CA ARG A 73 -7.38 -5.49 0.62
C ARG A 73 -6.13 -5.32 -0.24
N SER A 74 -5.97 -4.15 -0.84
CA SER A 74 -4.86 -3.78 -1.72
C SER A 74 -4.91 -2.26 -1.93
N ALA A 75 -3.76 -1.60 -2.03
CA ALA A 75 -3.71 -0.17 -2.32
C ALA A 75 -2.40 0.28 -2.99
N TYR A 76 -1.30 0.40 -2.23
CA TYR A 76 -0.02 0.83 -2.79
C TYR A 76 0.48 -0.22 -3.80
N ARG A 77 1.02 0.24 -4.92
CA ARG A 77 1.69 -0.60 -5.91
C ARG A 77 3.03 0.00 -6.27
N ALA A 78 4.10 -0.75 -6.00
CA ALA A 78 5.43 -0.41 -6.45
C ALA A 78 5.47 -0.38 -7.99
N PRO A 79 6.29 0.48 -8.61
CA PRO A 79 6.36 0.59 -10.07
C PRO A 79 6.57 -0.75 -10.78
N ALA A 80 7.39 -1.64 -10.22
CA ALA A 80 7.60 -2.99 -10.76
C ALA A 80 6.34 -3.88 -10.72
N VAL A 81 5.59 -3.85 -9.61
CA VAL A 81 4.32 -4.58 -9.47
C VAL A 81 3.27 -4.02 -10.44
N ASN A 82 3.20 -2.69 -10.56
CA ASN A 82 2.27 -2.04 -11.48
C ASN A 82 2.60 -2.33 -12.95
N ALA A 83 3.89 -2.30 -13.31
CA ALA A 83 4.35 -2.66 -14.65
C ALA A 83 3.98 -4.10 -15.00
N LYS A 84 4.19 -5.04 -14.05
CA LYS A 84 3.78 -6.44 -14.23
C LYS A 84 2.26 -6.59 -14.42
N GLY A 85 1.48 -5.77 -13.72
CA GLY A 85 0.04 -5.65 -13.90
C GLY A 85 -0.41 -5.21 -15.31
N ALA A 86 0.39 -4.36 -15.95
CA ALA A 86 0.11 -3.74 -17.25
C ALA A 86 0.60 -4.55 -18.46
N GLU A 87 1.41 -5.60 -18.25
CA GLU A 87 1.88 -6.50 -19.29
C GLU A 87 0.72 -7.18 -20.03
N ASN A 88 0.99 -7.96 -21.08
CA ASN A 88 0.03 -8.85 -21.75
C ASN A 88 -1.39 -8.29 -21.98
N LYS A 89 -1.48 -6.99 -22.32
CA LYS A 89 -2.75 -6.25 -22.50
C LYS A 89 -3.59 -6.17 -21.21
N ASN A 90 -2.96 -5.87 -20.07
CA ASN A 90 -3.59 -5.75 -18.75
C ASN A 90 -4.31 -7.04 -18.35
N GLN A 91 -3.64 -8.18 -18.43
CA GLN A 91 -4.22 -9.51 -18.15
C GLN A 91 -4.81 -9.65 -16.73
N TYR A 92 -4.33 -8.82 -15.80
CA TYR A 92 -4.82 -8.78 -14.42
C TYR A 92 -5.89 -7.70 -14.19
N SER A 93 -6.33 -6.99 -15.23
CA SER A 93 -7.37 -5.95 -15.19
C SER A 93 -7.15 -4.92 -14.07
N CYS A 94 -5.91 -4.51 -13.87
CA CYS A 94 -5.51 -3.74 -12.70
C CYS A 94 -4.70 -2.49 -13.03
N ALA A 95 -4.14 -2.37 -14.23
CA ALA A 95 -3.34 -1.23 -14.69
C ALA A 95 -4.15 -0.28 -15.58
#